data_AF-A0A937S652-F1
#
_entry.id   AF-A0A937S652-F1
#
_cell.length_a   1.000
_cell.length_b   1.000
_cell.length_c   1.000
_cell.angle_alpha   90.00
_cell.angle_beta   90.00
_cell.angle_gamma   90.00
#
_symmetry.space_group_name_H-M   'P 1'
#
loop_
_entity.id
_entity.type
_entity.pdbx_description
1 polymer ?
#
loop_
_entity_poly.entity_id
_entity_poly.type
_entity_poly.pdbx_seq_one_letter_code
_entity_poly.pdbx_strand_id
1 'polypeptide(L)'
;MSVLGSVSGRLGREQQLLRELNSALIALEADTLGQASDFGLSAKDISESRQKLLDFVTRLRSALTQESPSVDMQPLVHRVKSGMKPIDDWKEDLSNLIKGLQSDQQLQDSAIPVLEDTLSLLDSEFTEDLRRLYSR
;
A
#
# COMPACT_ATOMS: atom_id res chain seq x y z
N MET A 1 -9.69 23.29 18.03
CA MET A 1 -10.00 22.48 16.84
C MET A 1 -10.57 21.17 17.32
N SER A 2 -11.80 20.82 16.93
CA SER A 2 -12.48 19.63 17.45
C SER A 2 -11.77 18.36 17.00
N VAL A 3 -11.60 17.40 17.91
CA VAL A 3 -11.01 16.07 17.67
C VAL A 3 -11.67 15.38 16.46
N LEU A 4 -12.96 15.63 16.25
CA LEU A 4 -13.73 15.15 15.09
C LEU A 4 -13.20 15.69 13.75
N GLY A 5 -12.83 16.98 13.67
CA GLY A 5 -12.29 17.57 12.44
C GLY A 5 -10.92 17.00 12.06
N SER A 6 -10.07 16.70 13.04
CA SER A 6 -8.78 16.05 12.81
C SER A 6 -8.90 14.59 12.36
N VAL A 7 -9.88 13.84 12.88
CA VAL A 7 -10.12 12.43 12.50
C VAL A 7 -10.74 12.34 11.11
N SER A 8 -11.74 13.16 10.79
CA SER A 8 -12.34 13.20 9.44
C SER A 8 -11.32 13.60 8.37
N GLY A 9 -10.43 14.56 8.67
CA GLY A 9 -9.37 14.95 7.74
C GLY A 9 -8.31 13.87 7.52
N ARG A 10 -8.05 13.02 8.52
CA ARG A 10 -7.13 11.87 8.39
C ARG A 10 -7.74 10.75 7.55
N LEU A 11 -8.99 10.39 7.81
CA LEU A 11 -9.73 9.38 7.04
C LEU A 11 -9.84 9.75 5.56
N GLY A 12 -10.10 11.02 5.25
CA GLY A 12 -10.13 11.49 3.86
C GLY A 12 -8.80 11.31 3.14
N ARG A 13 -7.66 11.49 3.84
CA ARG A 13 -6.33 11.25 3.28
C ARG A 13 -6.02 9.77 3.11
N GLU A 14 -6.41 8.93 4.06
CA GLU A 14 -6.23 7.46 3.99
C GLU A 14 -7.07 6.86 2.86
N GLN A 15 -8.32 7.30 2.70
CA GLN A 15 -9.18 6.89 1.58
C GLN A 15 -8.59 7.30 0.22
N GLN A 16 -8.04 8.51 0.14
CA GLN A 16 -7.41 8.99 -1.07
C GLN A 16 -6.15 8.18 -1.40
N LEU A 17 -5.30 7.92 -0.39
CA LEU A 17 -4.12 7.09 -0.54
C LEU A 17 -4.47 5.68 -1.03
N LEU A 18 -5.46 5.04 -0.41
CA LEU A 18 -5.91 3.70 -0.80
C LEU A 18 -6.42 3.66 -2.25
N ARG A 19 -7.21 4.66 -2.66
CA ARG A 19 -7.63 4.78 -4.06
C ARG A 19 -6.45 4.94 -5.01
N GLU A 20 -5.48 5.77 -4.67
CA GLU A 20 -4.30 5.99 -5.51
C GLU A 20 -3.43 4.74 -5.62
N LEU A 21 -3.25 3.99 -4.53
CA LEU A 21 -2.48 2.75 -4.53
C LEU A 21 -3.20 1.62 -5.30
N ASN A 22 -4.52 1.50 -5.14
CA ASN A 22 -5.31 0.54 -5.94
C ASN A 22 -5.27 0.86 -7.43
N SER A 23 -5.43 2.13 -7.81
CA SER A 23 -5.28 2.53 -9.22
C SER A 23 -3.88 2.26 -9.76
N ALA A 24 -2.84 2.46 -8.93
CA ALA A 24 -1.47 2.16 -9.31
C ALA A 24 -1.22 0.66 -9.49
N LEU A 25 -1.85 -0.18 -8.66
CA LEU A 25 -1.80 -1.64 -8.80
C LEU A 25 -2.44 -2.09 -10.11
N ILE A 26 -3.67 -1.61 -10.39
CA ILE A 26 -4.38 -1.92 -11.63
C ILE A 26 -3.55 -1.51 -12.85
N ALA A 27 -2.88 -0.36 -12.80
CA ALA A 27 -2.02 0.10 -13.89
C ALA A 27 -0.85 -0.86 -14.15
N LEU A 28 -0.19 -1.35 -13.09
CA LEU A 28 0.89 -2.34 -13.21
C LEU A 28 0.39 -3.71 -13.67
N GLU A 29 -0.78 -4.15 -13.23
CA GLU A 29 -1.39 -5.39 -13.71
C GLU A 29 -1.72 -5.30 -15.19
N ALA A 30 -2.32 -4.19 -15.63
CA ALA A 30 -2.59 -3.93 -17.03
C ALA A 30 -1.31 -3.91 -17.88
N ASP A 31 -0.22 -3.32 -17.38
CA ASP A 31 1.09 -3.34 -18.05
C ASP A 31 1.70 -4.75 -18.13
N THR A 32 1.60 -5.51 -17.03
CA THR A 32 2.10 -6.89 -16.95
C THR A 32 1.35 -7.82 -17.92
N LEU A 33 0.04 -7.60 -18.09
CA LEU A 33 -0.81 -8.32 -19.04
C LEU A 33 -0.70 -7.81 -20.48
N GLY A 34 0.07 -6.74 -20.73
CA GLY A 34 0.17 -6.10 -22.05
C GLY A 34 -1.11 -5.37 -22.49
N GLN A 35 -2.01 -5.08 -21.55
CA GLN A 35 -3.30 -4.42 -21.75
C GLN A 35 -3.29 -2.93 -21.37
N ALA A 36 -2.15 -2.35 -20.96
CA ALA A 36 -2.07 -0.94 -20.57
C ALA A 36 -2.69 0.02 -21.61
N SER A 37 -2.53 -0.28 -22.91
CA SER A 37 -3.13 0.51 -24.00
C SER A 37 -4.66 0.44 -24.03
N ASP A 38 -5.26 -0.68 -23.63
CA ASP A 38 -6.72 -0.86 -23.59
C ASP A 38 -7.37 -0.01 -22.49
N PHE A 39 -6.60 0.30 -21.44
CA PHE A 39 -7.00 1.22 -20.36
C PHE A 39 -6.59 2.68 -20.63
N GLY A 40 -5.99 2.96 -21.79
CA GLY A 40 -5.50 4.30 -22.13
C GLY A 40 -4.32 4.77 -21.28
N LEU A 41 -3.59 3.84 -20.65
CA LEU A 41 -2.44 4.14 -19.80
C LEU A 41 -1.19 4.34 -20.65
N SER A 42 -0.51 5.46 -20.43
CA SER A 42 0.79 5.73 -21.05
C SER A 42 1.92 5.10 -20.23
N ALA A 43 3.10 4.93 -20.85
CA ALA A 43 4.30 4.50 -20.12
C ALA A 43 4.65 5.42 -18.93
N LYS A 44 4.27 6.70 -19.02
CA LYS A 44 4.42 7.65 -17.91
C LYS A 44 3.49 7.30 -16.76
N ASP A 45 2.22 6.97 -17.03
CA ASP A 45 1.25 6.57 -16.00
C ASP A 45 1.69 5.28 -15.29
N ILE A 46 2.26 4.33 -16.05
CA ILE A 46 2.84 3.10 -15.48
C ILE A 46 4.03 3.43 -14.58
N SER A 47 4.96 4.28 -15.03
CA SER A 47 6.12 4.70 -14.24
C SER A 47 5.72 5.45 -12.96
N GLU A 48 4.75 6.37 -13.04
CA GLU A 48 4.23 7.08 -11.86
C GLU A 48 3.53 6.12 -10.88
N SER A 49 2.75 5.18 -11.39
CA SER A 49 2.08 4.14 -10.59
C SER A 49 3.08 3.25 -9.86
N ARG A 50 4.11 2.79 -10.58
CA ARG A 50 5.23 2.02 -10.04
C ARG A 50 5.95 2.78 -8.94
N GLN A 51 6.24 4.07 -9.16
CA GLN A 51 6.90 4.90 -8.16
C GLN A 51 6.05 5.08 -6.90
N LYS A 52 4.73 5.30 -7.04
CA LYS A 52 3.82 5.43 -5.90
C LYS A 52 3.80 4.17 -5.03
N LEU A 53 3.72 3.00 -5.65
CA LEU A 53 3.74 1.73 -4.93
C LEU A 53 5.11 1.48 -4.29
N LEU A 54 6.19 1.78 -5.02
CA LEU A 54 7.54 1.67 -4.50
C LEU A 54 7.74 2.54 -3.24
N ASP A 55 7.30 3.79 -3.27
CA ASP A 55 7.39 4.71 -2.15
C ASP A 55 6.62 4.19 -0.94
N PHE A 56 5.40 3.69 -1.15
CA PHE A 56 4.56 3.15 -0.09
C PHE A 56 5.17 1.89 0.54
N VAL A 57 5.52 0.89 -0.28
CA VAL A 57 6.12 -0.37 0.17
C VAL A 57 7.44 -0.11 0.89
N THR A 58 8.26 0.82 0.40
CA THR A 58 9.52 1.23 1.04
C THR A 58 9.29 1.83 2.42
N ARG A 59 8.28 2.71 2.56
CA ARG A 59 7.91 3.30 3.86
C ARG A 59 7.43 2.23 4.84
N LEU A 60 6.56 1.31 4.40
CA LEU A 60 6.08 0.23 5.24
C LEU A 60 7.22 -0.69 5.70
N ARG A 61 8.09 -1.12 4.78
CA ARG A 61 9.26 -1.96 5.08
C ARG A 61 10.20 -1.28 6.08
N SER A 62 10.44 0.03 5.91
CA SER A 62 11.23 0.82 6.87
C SER A 62 10.54 0.87 8.25
N ALA A 63 9.23 1.12 8.28
CA ALA A 63 8.44 1.21 9.50
C ALA A 63 8.41 -0.10 10.30
N LEU A 64 8.46 -1.26 9.63
CA LEU A 64 8.58 -2.58 10.30
C LEU A 64 9.91 -2.79 11.03
N THR A 65 10.96 -2.05 10.66
CA THR A 65 12.30 -2.14 11.26
C THR A 65 12.50 -1.11 12.37
N GLN A 66 11.66 -0.06 12.41
CA GLN A 66 11.73 0.99 13.42
C GLN A 66 11.05 0.55 14.72
N GLU A 67 11.68 0.88 15.85
CA GLU A 67 11.05 0.69 17.17
C GLU A 67 9.84 1.61 17.35
N SER A 68 9.89 2.81 16.78
CA SER A 68 8.81 3.81 16.80
C SER A 68 8.52 4.33 15.38
N PRO A 69 7.65 3.64 14.63
CA PRO A 69 7.25 4.11 13.30
C PRO A 69 6.46 5.41 13.36
N SER A 70 6.37 6.10 12.22
CA SER A 70 5.60 7.33 12.09
C SER A 70 4.11 7.09 12.43
N VAL A 71 3.43 8.13 12.90
CA VAL A 71 2.04 8.05 13.41
C VAL A 71 1.07 7.48 12.37
N ASP A 72 1.31 7.76 11.10
CA ASP A 72 0.55 7.25 9.95
C ASP A 72 0.81 5.76 9.65
N MET A 73 2.00 5.24 9.96
CA MET A 73 2.38 3.84 9.72
C MET A 73 2.18 2.94 10.93
N GLN A 74 2.02 3.50 12.13
CA GLN A 74 1.79 2.75 13.37
C GLN A 74 0.63 1.74 13.30
N PRO A 75 -0.56 2.09 12.77
CA PRO A 75 -1.67 1.15 12.68
C PRO A 75 -1.36 -0.02 11.74
N LEU A 76 -0.78 0.26 10.57
CA LEU A 76 -0.35 -0.75 9.62
C LEU A 76 0.71 -1.69 10.21
N VAL A 77 1.74 -1.12 10.87
CA VAL A 77 2.78 -1.92 11.54
C VAL A 77 2.17 -2.77 12.65
N HIS A 78 1.23 -2.23 13.43
CA HIS A 78 0.55 -2.99 14.47
C HIS A 78 -0.22 -4.18 13.89
N ARG A 79 -0.94 -3.98 12.78
CA ARG A 79 -1.69 -5.06 12.12
C ARG A 79 -0.79 -6.10 11.46
N VAL A 80 0.32 -5.69 10.85
CA VAL A 80 1.33 -6.63 10.35
C VAL A 80 1.88 -7.48 11.50
N LYS A 81 2.19 -6.86 12.64
CA LYS A 81 2.71 -7.56 13.83
C LYS A 81 1.68 -8.47 14.51
N SER A 82 0.39 -8.20 14.37
CA SER A 82 -0.70 -9.00 14.95
C SER A 82 -1.24 -10.08 14.01
N GLY A 83 -0.83 -10.08 12.74
CA GLY A 83 -1.19 -11.08 11.76
C GLY A 83 -0.57 -12.46 12.02
N MET A 84 -1.02 -13.47 11.25
CA MET A 84 -0.51 -14.84 11.35
C MET A 84 0.86 -15.05 10.70
N LYS A 85 1.24 -14.16 9.78
CA LYS A 85 2.51 -14.24 9.05
C LYS A 85 3.64 -13.61 9.87
N PRO A 86 4.79 -14.31 10.05
CA PRO A 86 5.95 -13.76 10.74
C PRO A 86 6.39 -12.41 10.16
N ILE A 87 6.87 -11.53 11.03
CA ILE A 87 7.34 -10.19 10.63
C ILE A 87 8.54 -10.29 9.69
N ASP A 88 9.40 -11.29 9.88
CA ASP A 88 10.59 -11.46 9.04
C ASP A 88 10.22 -11.92 7.62
N ASP A 89 9.22 -12.78 7.46
CA ASP A 89 8.64 -13.13 6.16
C ASP A 89 8.06 -11.89 5.47
N TRP A 90 7.34 -11.04 6.21
CA TRP A 90 6.87 -9.74 5.70
C TRP A 90 8.02 -8.84 5.23
N LYS A 91 9.10 -8.73 6.00
CA LYS A 91 10.25 -7.92 5.61
C LYS A 91 10.92 -8.47 4.36
N GLU A 92 11.03 -9.79 4.23
CA GLU A 92 11.58 -10.44 3.05
C GLU A 92 10.72 -10.17 1.82
N ASP A 93 9.41 -10.40 1.92
CA ASP A 93 8.48 -10.20 0.81
C ASP A 93 8.41 -8.74 0.36
N LEU A 94 8.37 -7.79 1.30
CA LEU A 94 8.42 -6.37 0.97
C LEU A 94 9.79 -5.99 0.36
N SER A 95 10.90 -6.62 0.78
CA SER A 95 12.21 -6.37 0.19
C SER A 95 12.33 -6.92 -1.23
N ASN A 96 11.73 -8.09 -1.49
CA ASN A 96 11.65 -8.67 -2.83
C ASN A 96 10.75 -7.83 -3.74
N LEU A 97 9.62 -7.36 -3.22
CA LEU A 97 8.71 -6.47 -3.91
C LEU A 97 9.37 -5.12 -4.27
N ILE A 98 10.12 -4.51 -3.34
CA ILE A 98 10.89 -3.28 -3.62
C ILE A 98 11.87 -3.50 -4.77
N LYS A 99 12.63 -4.61 -4.77
CA LYS A 99 13.54 -4.94 -5.86
C LYS A 99 12.81 -5.12 -7.19
N GLY A 100 11.65 -5.79 -7.17
CA GLY A 100 10.80 -5.96 -8.35
C GLY A 100 10.29 -4.63 -8.90
N LEU A 101 9.81 -3.75 -8.02
CA LEU A 101 9.31 -2.42 -8.39
C LEU A 101 10.42 -1.49 -8.89
N GLN A 102 11.65 -1.64 -8.38
CA GLN A 102 12.82 -0.88 -8.84
C GLN A 102 13.38 -1.36 -10.19
N SER A 103 13.16 -2.63 -10.55
CA SER A 103 13.56 -3.15 -11.85
C SER A 103 12.61 -2.64 -12.93
N ASP A 104 13.12 -2.12 -14.04
CA ASP A 104 12.31 -1.81 -15.24
C ASP A 104 11.71 -3.07 -15.90
N GLN A 105 12.02 -4.26 -15.38
CA GLN A 105 11.39 -5.49 -15.81
C GLN A 105 9.95 -5.58 -15.29
N GLN A 106 9.12 -6.34 -16.03
CA GLN A 106 7.80 -6.73 -15.58
C GLN A 106 7.90 -7.34 -14.17
N LEU A 107 6.95 -6.96 -13.31
CA LEU A 107 6.86 -7.55 -11.98
C LEU A 107 6.66 -9.06 -12.14
N GLN A 108 7.37 -9.83 -11.31
CA GLN A 108 7.13 -11.26 -11.25
C GLN A 108 5.71 -11.51 -10.74
N ASP A 109 5.04 -12.55 -11.24
CA ASP A 109 3.68 -12.91 -10.82
C ASP A 109 3.54 -13.07 -9.29
N SER A 110 4.62 -13.43 -8.60
CA SER A 110 4.66 -13.54 -7.13
C SER A 110 4.61 -12.20 -6.39
N ALA A 111 4.87 -11.08 -7.07
CA ALA A 111 4.88 -9.74 -6.47
C ALA A 111 3.47 -9.12 -6.37
N ILE A 112 2.56 -9.49 -7.28
CA ILE A 112 1.18 -8.99 -7.29
C ILE A 112 0.40 -9.43 -6.04
N PRO A 113 0.41 -10.72 -5.63
CA PRO A 113 -0.27 -11.13 -4.39
C PRO A 113 0.26 -10.43 -3.14
N VAL A 114 1.57 -10.16 -3.08
CA VAL A 114 2.17 -9.43 -1.94
C VAL A 114 1.70 -7.97 -1.92
N LEU A 115 1.56 -7.33 -3.10
CA LEU A 115 0.98 -6.00 -3.21
C LEU A 115 -0.49 -5.99 -2.76
N GLU A 116 -1.29 -6.92 -3.27
CA GLU A 116 -2.69 -7.08 -2.89
C GLU A 116 -2.86 -7.28 -1.38
N ASP A 117 -2.09 -8.19 -0.78
CA ASP A 117 -2.07 -8.43 0.66
C ASP A 117 -1.72 -7.14 1.43
N THR A 118 -0.73 -6.39 0.94
CA THR A 118 -0.31 -5.13 1.57
C THR A 118 -1.42 -4.07 1.49
N LEU A 119 -2.13 -3.98 0.36
CA LEU A 119 -3.25 -3.03 0.20
C LEU A 119 -4.49 -3.46 1.00
N SER A 120 -4.73 -4.77 1.14
CA SER A 120 -5.80 -5.33 1.96
C SER A 120 -5.62 -4.97 3.45
N LEU A 121 -4.38 -4.91 3.93
CA LEU A 121 -4.08 -4.40 5.28
C LEU A 121 -4.50 -2.94 5.43
N LEU A 122 -4.20 -2.10 4.45
CA LEU A 122 -4.58 -0.69 4.46
C LEU A 122 -6.11 -0.51 4.42
N ASP A 123 -6.80 -1.31 3.61
CA ASP A 123 -8.27 -1.30 3.52
C ASP A 123 -8.94 -1.73 4.83
N SER A 124 -8.39 -2.76 5.46
CA SER A 124 -8.85 -3.26 6.76
C SER A 124 -8.67 -2.22 7.87
N GLU A 125 -7.54 -1.52 7.89
CA GLU A 125 -7.29 -0.42 8.84
C GLU A 125 -8.27 0.73 8.61
N PHE A 126 -8.46 1.15 7.35
CA PHE A 126 -9.40 2.21 6.98
C PHE A 126 -10.85 1.86 7.40
N THR A 127 -11.28 0.63 7.13
CA THR A 127 -12.61 0.14 7.51
C THR A 127 -12.80 0.12 9.03
N GLU A 128 -11.76 -0.24 9.79
CA GLU A 128 -11.81 -0.22 11.25
C GLU A 128 -11.88 1.21 11.81
N ASP A 129 -11.09 2.14 11.26
CA ASP A 129 -11.12 3.54 11.66
C ASP A 129 -12.46 4.22 11.31
N LEU A 130 -13.08 3.87 10.16
CA LEU A 130 -14.46 4.25 9.86
C LEU A 130 -15.44 3.70 10.90
N ARG A 131 -15.36 2.39 11.20
CA ARG A 131 -16.24 1.75 12.18
C ARG A 131 -16.15 2.44 13.55
N ARG A 132 -14.94 2.74 14.02
CA ARG A 132 -14.70 3.44 15.30
C ARG A 132 -15.30 4.84 15.34
N LEU A 133 -15.35 5.53 14.20
CA LEU A 133 -15.96 6.84 14.09
C LEU A 133 -17.50 6.77 14.11
N TYR A 134 -18.09 5.78 13.45
CA TYR A 134 -19.56 5.60 13.40
C TYR A 134 -20.14 4.85 14.61
N SER A 135 -19.31 4.16 15.40
CA SER A 135 -19.73 3.46 16.62
C SER A 135 -19.72 4.35 17.88
N ARG A 136 -19.48 5.66 17.73
CA ARG A 136 -19.55 6.67 18.80
C ARG A 136 -20.75 7.57 18.58
#